data_AF-A0A966A5N7-F1
#
_entry.id   AF-A0A966A5N7-F1
#
_cell.length_a   1.000
_cell.length_b   1.000
_cell.length_c   1.000
_cell.angle_alpha   90.00
_cell.angle_beta   90.00
_cell.angle_gamma   90.00
#
_symmetry.space_group_name_H-M   'P 1'
#
loop_
_entity.id
_entity.type
_entity.pdbx_description
1 polymer ?
#
loop_
_entity_poly.entity_id
_entity_poly.type
_entity_poly.pdbx_seq_one_letter_code
_entity_poly.pdbx_strand_id
1 'polypeptide(L)'
;MMKQMMHSCCGPDGKPDFDKMAAFVEQQDRSSVFDVIGWALFFIWVGFAWLMGIGLGYGLLGVGLLTLGMQGARYLYRVRVEGFWIIVGLAFVVGGFWEAWNVAIPLAPIVLIALGIGLLLWRVFRSGKAPAD
;
A
#
# COMPACT_ATOMS: atom_id res chain seq x y z
N MET A 1 5.93 -23.12 -8.02
CA MET A 1 5.68 -22.86 -6.59
C MET A 1 4.42 -23.57 -6.05
N MET A 2 3.29 -23.65 -6.79
CA MET A 2 2.09 -24.41 -6.37
C MET A 2 2.29 -25.93 -6.17
N LYS A 3 3.22 -26.57 -6.90
CA LYS A 3 3.43 -28.03 -6.84
C LYS A 3 4.02 -28.55 -5.52
N GLN A 4 4.78 -27.70 -4.80
CA GLN A 4 5.29 -28.05 -3.46
C GLN A 4 4.23 -27.86 -2.37
N MET A 5 3.23 -26.99 -2.59
CA MET A 5 2.17 -26.73 -1.60
C MET A 5 1.18 -27.90 -1.50
N MET A 6 0.85 -28.56 -2.62
CA MET A 6 -0.07 -29.71 -2.61
C MET A 6 0.50 -30.94 -1.88
N HIS A 7 1.83 -31.10 -1.83
CA HIS A 7 2.46 -32.23 -1.14
C HIS A 7 2.57 -32.02 0.38
N SER A 8 2.31 -30.79 0.87
CA SER A 8 2.37 -30.44 2.30
C SER A 8 1.04 -30.63 3.02
N CYS A 9 -0.06 -30.90 2.30
CA CYS A 9 -1.40 -31.13 2.86
C CYS A 9 -1.69 -32.59 3.23
N CYS A 10 -0.81 -33.52 2.84
CA CYS A 10 -0.91 -34.92 3.27
C CYS A 10 -0.04 -35.13 4.52
N GLY A 11 -0.63 -35.72 5.55
CA GLY A 11 0.11 -36.22 6.70
C GLY A 11 1.08 -37.35 6.30
N PRO A 12 2.03 -37.74 7.16
CA PRO A 12 2.96 -38.85 6.91
C PRO A 12 2.26 -40.18 6.56
N ASP A 13 0.98 -40.29 6.88
CA ASP A 13 0.04 -41.39 6.68
C ASP A 13 -0.80 -41.28 5.39
N GLY A 14 -0.54 -40.29 4.54
CA GLY A 14 -1.16 -40.14 3.21
C GLY A 14 -2.62 -39.66 3.22
N LYS A 15 -3.18 -39.41 4.41
CA LYS A 15 -4.50 -38.79 4.59
C LYS A 15 -4.39 -37.26 4.63
N PRO A 16 -5.47 -36.55 4.24
CA PRO A 16 -5.55 -35.11 4.38
C PRO A 16 -5.41 -34.72 5.87
N ASP A 17 -4.43 -33.87 6.16
CA ASP A 17 -4.15 -33.34 7.50
C ASP A 17 -5.10 -32.16 7.76
N PHE A 18 -6.23 -32.45 8.43
CA PHE A 18 -7.30 -31.48 8.68
C PHE A 18 -6.84 -30.33 9.59
N ASP A 19 -5.90 -30.56 10.50
CA ASP A 19 -5.36 -29.53 11.39
C ASP A 19 -4.54 -28.50 10.60
N LYS A 20 -3.71 -28.95 9.65
CA LYS A 20 -3.03 -28.05 8.72
C LYS A 20 -4.00 -27.32 7.81
N MET A 21 -5.02 -28.01 7.28
CA MET A 21 -6.04 -27.36 6.44
C MET A 21 -6.79 -26.27 7.21
N ALA A 22 -7.16 -26.52 8.46
CA ALA A 22 -7.80 -25.53 9.32
C ALA A 22 -6.88 -24.32 9.55
N ALA A 23 -5.60 -24.54 9.82
CA ALA A 23 -4.62 -23.46 9.98
C ALA A 23 -4.41 -22.64 8.69
N PHE A 24 -4.43 -23.28 7.51
CA PHE A 24 -4.36 -22.58 6.22
C PHE A 24 -5.62 -21.76 5.94
N VAL A 25 -6.81 -22.32 6.20
CA VAL A 25 -8.08 -21.61 6.04
C VAL A 25 -8.13 -20.40 6.96
N GLU A 26 -7.69 -20.54 8.22
CA GLU A 26 -7.66 -19.45 9.19
C GLU A 26 -6.65 -18.34 8.80
N GLN A 27 -5.49 -18.72 8.25
CA GLN A 27 -4.53 -17.74 7.70
C GLN A 27 -5.06 -17.03 6.45
N GLN A 28 -5.75 -17.76 5.57
CA GLN A 28 -6.27 -17.21 4.33
C GLN A 28 -7.43 -16.24 4.60
N ASP A 29 -8.32 -16.59 5.53
CA ASP A 29 -9.43 -15.74 5.97
C ASP A 29 -8.93 -14.42 6.55
N ARG A 30 -7.88 -14.46 7.39
CA ARG A 30 -7.32 -13.22 7.95
C ARG A 30 -6.74 -12.29 6.87
N SER A 31 -6.18 -12.83 5.79
CA SER A 31 -5.63 -12.01 4.70
C SER A 31 -6.71 -11.41 3.79
N SER A 32 -7.73 -12.19 3.43
CA SER A 32 -8.83 -11.75 2.56
C SER A 32 -9.73 -10.73 3.24
N VAL A 33 -9.91 -10.84 4.55
CA VAL A 33 -10.73 -9.89 5.34
C VAL A 33 -10.17 -8.48 5.25
N PHE A 34 -8.83 -8.28 5.27
CA PHE A 34 -8.25 -6.95 5.09
C PHE A 34 -8.56 -6.37 3.71
N ASP A 35 -8.47 -7.19 2.66
CA ASP A 35 -8.78 -6.74 1.30
C ASP A 35 -10.26 -6.37 1.16
N VAL A 36 -11.17 -7.17 1.71
CA VAL A 36 -12.61 -6.88 1.72
C VAL A 36 -12.91 -5.59 2.49
N ILE A 37 -12.34 -5.41 3.68
CA ILE A 37 -12.53 -4.20 4.49
C ILE A 37 -11.96 -2.98 3.77
N GLY A 38 -10.78 -3.11 3.15
CA GLY A 38 -10.15 -2.04 2.37
C GLY A 38 -11.02 -1.58 1.20
N TRP A 39 -11.53 -2.52 0.41
CA TRP A 39 -12.46 -2.22 -0.68
C TRP A 39 -13.77 -1.62 -0.16
N ALA A 40 -14.36 -2.15 0.91
CA ALA A 40 -15.58 -1.63 1.49
C ALA A 40 -15.42 -0.17 1.96
N LEU A 41 -14.35 0.13 2.71
CA LEU A 41 -14.02 1.48 3.13
C LEU A 41 -13.77 2.42 1.94
N PHE A 42 -13.09 1.93 0.90
CA PHE A 42 -12.85 2.69 -0.32
C PHE A 42 -14.16 3.05 -1.03
N PHE A 43 -15.09 2.10 -1.21
CA PHE A 43 -16.39 2.37 -1.81
C PHE A 43 -17.25 3.31 -0.96
N ILE A 44 -17.25 3.16 0.36
CA ILE A 44 -17.96 4.07 1.28
C ILE A 44 -17.40 5.48 1.13
N TRP A 45 -16.06 5.64 1.10
CA TRP A 45 -15.43 6.93 0.95
C TRP A 45 -15.72 7.58 -0.39
N VAL A 46 -15.62 6.83 -1.49
CA VAL A 46 -15.93 7.34 -2.85
C VAL A 46 -17.39 7.77 -2.95
N GLY A 47 -18.31 6.95 -2.42
CA GLY A 47 -19.74 7.29 -2.38
C GLY A 47 -20.02 8.54 -1.55
N PHE A 48 -19.38 8.67 -0.39
CA PHE A 48 -19.48 9.84 0.47
C PHE A 48 -18.91 11.10 -0.19
N ALA A 49 -17.72 10.99 -0.80
CA ALA A 49 -17.07 12.09 -1.51
C ALA A 49 -17.93 12.61 -2.66
N TRP A 50 -18.57 11.70 -3.41
CA TRP A 50 -19.47 12.07 -4.48
C TRP A 50 -20.75 12.73 -3.94
N LEU A 51 -21.37 12.17 -2.90
CA LEU A 51 -22.61 12.71 -2.32
C LEU A 51 -22.42 14.13 -1.76
N MET A 52 -21.26 14.40 -1.16
CA MET A 52 -20.93 15.69 -0.57
C MET A 52 -20.32 16.69 -1.58
N GLY A 53 -20.16 16.31 -2.85
CA GLY A 53 -19.55 17.16 -3.87
C GLY A 53 -18.11 17.57 -3.52
N ILE A 54 -17.38 16.67 -2.85
CA ILE A 54 -16.05 16.95 -2.31
C ILE A 54 -15.04 17.10 -3.46
N GLY A 55 -14.30 18.20 -3.46
CA GLY A 55 -13.26 18.47 -4.45
C GLY A 55 -12.15 17.42 -4.45
N LEU A 56 -11.44 17.29 -5.58
CA LEU A 56 -10.40 16.28 -5.80
C LEU A 56 -9.35 16.22 -4.68
N GLY A 57 -8.96 17.35 -4.08
CA GLY A 57 -7.98 17.39 -3.00
C GLY A 57 -8.41 16.63 -1.75
N TYR A 58 -9.62 16.89 -1.28
CA TYR A 58 -10.18 16.16 -0.13
C TYR A 58 -10.49 14.70 -0.47
N GLY A 59 -10.87 14.40 -1.72
CA GLY A 59 -11.01 13.03 -2.21
C GLY A 59 -9.70 12.25 -2.13
N LEU A 60 -8.61 12.82 -2.66
CA LEU A 60 -7.25 12.28 -2.60
C LEU A 60 -6.75 12.11 -1.16
N LEU A 61 -7.05 13.07 -0.29
CA LEU A 61 -6.73 12.99 1.14
C LEU A 61 -7.31 11.73 1.77
N GLY A 62 -8.60 11.47 1.58
CA GLY A 62 -9.23 10.31 2.19
C GLY A 62 -8.77 8.99 1.57
N VAL A 63 -8.51 8.95 0.25
CA VAL A 63 -7.91 7.75 -0.37
C VAL A 63 -6.52 7.48 0.20
N GLY A 64 -5.69 8.52 0.37
CA GLY A 64 -4.38 8.40 1.00
C GLY A 64 -4.47 7.93 2.45
N LEU A 65 -5.41 8.48 3.22
CA LEU A 65 -5.62 8.13 4.63
C LEU A 65 -6.15 6.69 4.79
N LEU A 66 -7.06 6.26 3.92
CA LEU A 66 -7.54 4.88 3.87
C LEU A 66 -6.41 3.90 3.52
N THR A 67 -5.60 4.26 2.51
CA THR A 67 -4.44 3.46 2.10
C THR A 67 -3.45 3.30 3.24
N LEU A 68 -3.09 4.40 3.91
CA LEU A 68 -2.20 4.37 5.07
C LEU A 68 -2.83 3.64 6.27
N GLY A 69 -4.12 3.84 6.52
CA GLY A 69 -4.86 3.14 7.56
C GLY A 69 -4.85 1.63 7.37
N MET A 70 -4.99 1.16 6.12
CA MET A 70 -4.92 -0.25 5.77
C MET A 70 -3.52 -0.83 5.96
N GLN A 71 -2.48 -0.10 5.56
CA GLN A 71 -1.09 -0.50 5.81
C GLN A 71 -0.77 -0.49 7.32
N GLY A 72 -1.33 0.46 8.08
CA GLY A 72 -1.22 0.55 9.54
C GLY A 72 -1.93 -0.61 10.25
N ALA A 73 -3.13 -0.99 9.81
CA ALA A 73 -3.81 -2.17 10.30
C ALA A 73 -2.96 -3.43 10.03
N ARG A 74 -2.44 -3.60 8.80
CA ARG A 74 -1.52 -4.70 8.48
C ARG A 74 -0.29 -4.72 9.40
N TYR A 75 0.25 -3.56 9.77
CA TYR A 75 1.35 -3.44 10.74
C TYR A 75 0.96 -3.94 12.14
N LEU A 76 -0.20 -3.51 12.68
CA LEU A 76 -0.68 -3.96 13.99
C LEU A 76 -0.90 -5.48 14.04
N TYR A 77 -1.41 -6.06 12.95
CA TYR A 77 -1.68 -7.50 12.86
C TYR A 77 -0.47 -8.34 12.38
N ARG A 78 0.74 -7.75 12.30
CA ARG A 78 2.00 -8.39 11.84
C ARG A 78 1.89 -9.04 10.45
N VAL A 79 0.98 -8.55 9.62
CA VAL A 79 0.87 -8.94 8.21
C VAL A 79 1.94 -8.19 7.43
N ARG A 80 2.49 -8.79 6.36
CA ARG A 80 3.55 -8.14 5.57
C ARG A 80 3.04 -6.79 5.06
N VAL A 81 3.69 -5.73 5.52
CA VAL A 81 3.39 -4.38 5.07
C VAL A 81 4.18 -4.09 3.81
N GLU A 82 3.49 -3.65 2.76
CA GLU A 82 4.12 -3.31 1.50
C GLU A 82 4.52 -1.83 1.51
N GLY A 83 5.82 -1.57 1.56
CA GLY A 83 6.37 -0.20 1.64
C GLY A 83 5.97 0.69 0.45
N PHE A 84 5.75 0.09 -0.72
CA PHE A 84 5.27 0.80 -1.90
C PHE A 84 3.93 1.52 -1.64
N TRP A 85 2.95 0.81 -1.07
CA TRP A 85 1.63 1.38 -0.75
C TRP A 85 1.68 2.43 0.36
N ILE A 86 2.66 2.36 1.27
CA ILE A 86 2.88 3.43 2.26
C ILE A 86 3.33 4.71 1.56
N ILE A 87 4.30 4.62 0.64
CA ILE A 87 4.80 5.78 -0.10
C ILE A 87 3.67 6.37 -0.96
N VAL A 88 2.91 5.53 -1.64
CA VAL A 88 1.75 5.95 -2.46
C VAL A 88 0.68 6.62 -1.59
N GLY A 89 0.30 6.01 -0.46
CA GLY A 89 -0.66 6.60 0.47
C GLY A 89 -0.20 7.94 1.01
N LEU A 90 1.07 8.06 1.38
CA LEU A 90 1.66 9.32 1.83
C LEU A 90 1.67 10.38 0.73
N ALA A 91 2.03 10.01 -0.50
CA ALA A 91 2.00 10.92 -1.65
C ALA A 91 0.58 11.41 -1.94
N PHE A 92 -0.44 10.54 -1.80
CA PHE A 92 -1.84 10.93 -1.93
C PHE A 92 -2.32 11.86 -0.80
N VAL A 93 -1.88 11.63 0.44
CA VAL A 93 -2.19 12.55 1.54
C VAL A 93 -1.54 13.92 1.29
N VAL A 94 -0.27 13.97 0.93
CA VAL A 94 0.44 15.23 0.67
C VAL A 94 -0.15 15.96 -0.54
N GLY A 95 -0.38 15.25 -1.65
CA GLY A 95 -0.99 15.82 -2.86
C GLY A 95 -2.43 16.29 -2.62
N GLY A 96 -3.23 15.50 -1.90
CA GLY A 96 -4.58 15.87 -1.53
C GLY A 96 -4.63 17.08 -0.59
N PHE A 97 -3.73 17.14 0.39
CA PHE A 97 -3.60 18.27 1.31
C PHE A 97 -3.27 19.55 0.55
N TRP A 98 -2.36 19.46 -0.41
CA TRP A 98 -1.94 20.58 -1.24
C TRP A 98 -3.08 21.11 -2.12
N GLU A 99 -3.82 20.21 -2.77
CA GLU A 99 -4.98 20.56 -3.60
C GLU A 99 -6.14 21.10 -2.75
N ALA A 100 -6.37 20.53 -1.56
CA ALA A 100 -7.42 20.96 -0.63
C ALA A 100 -7.21 22.39 -0.11
N TRP A 101 -5.95 22.83 0.01
CA TRP A 101 -5.60 24.20 0.39
C TRP A 101 -5.65 25.20 -0.76
N ASN A 102 -5.99 24.75 -1.98
CA ASN A 102 -6.02 25.57 -3.20
C ASN A 102 -4.76 26.45 -3.35
N VAL A 103 -3.61 25.90 -2.99
CA VAL A 103 -2.34 26.61 -3.10
C VAL A 103 -2.10 26.82 -4.58
N ALA A 104 -2.15 28.08 -5.04
CA ALA A 104 -1.99 28.49 -6.44
C ALA A 104 -0.61 28.12 -7.07
N ILE A 105 0.21 27.36 -6.34
CA ILE A 105 1.49 26.86 -6.78
C ILE A 105 1.27 25.46 -7.37
N PRO A 106 1.51 25.26 -8.67
CA PRO A 106 1.30 23.97 -9.31
C PRO A 106 2.21 22.89 -8.67
N LEU A 107 1.63 21.77 -8.26
CA LEU A 107 2.34 20.61 -7.68
C LEU A 107 3.39 20.02 -8.62
N ALA A 108 3.05 19.98 -9.91
CA ALA A 108 3.89 19.37 -10.94
C ALA A 108 5.33 19.92 -10.95
N PRO A 109 5.58 21.25 -10.96
CA PRO A 109 6.94 21.78 -10.89
C PRO A 109 7.67 21.46 -9.58
N ILE A 110 6.99 21.42 -8.43
CA ILE A 110 7.66 21.04 -7.16
C ILE A 110 8.12 19.58 -7.22
N VAL A 111 7.25 18.68 -7.70
CA VAL A 111 7.60 17.27 -7.89
C VAL A 111 8.72 17.11 -8.92
N LEU A 112 8.71 17.90 -9.99
CA LEU A 112 9.75 17.90 -11.01
C LEU A 112 11.11 18.39 -10.45
N ILE A 113 11.09 19.44 -9.63
CA ILE A 113 12.29 19.95 -8.93
C ILE A 113 12.81 18.89 -7.96
N ALA A 114 11.93 18.29 -7.15
CA ALA A 114 12.31 17.24 -6.20
C ALA A 114 12.88 16.00 -6.91
N LEU A 115 12.29 15.57 -8.03
CA LEU A 115 12.82 14.52 -8.89
C LEU A 115 14.18 14.90 -9.47
N GLY A 116 14.33 16.13 -9.96
CA GLY A 116 15.60 16.64 -10.48
C GLY A 116 16.71 16.60 -9.44
N ILE A 117 16.44 17.09 -8.22
CA ILE A 117 17.37 17.05 -7.09
C ILE A 117 17.66 15.61 -6.69
N GLY A 118 16.64 14.76 -6.58
CA GLY A 118 16.79 13.34 -6.25
C GLY A 118 17.68 12.60 -7.25
N LEU A 119 17.54 12.89 -8.55
CA LEU A 119 18.33 12.27 -9.61
C LEU A 119 19.78 12.77 -9.61
N LEU A 120 20.00 14.06 -9.34
CA LEU A 120 21.34 14.63 -9.14
C LEU A 120 22.04 14.01 -7.92
N LEU A 121 21.38 13.97 -6.78
CA LEU A 121 21.91 13.35 -5.56
C LEU A 121 22.16 11.86 -5.79
N TRP A 122 21.24 11.14 -6.41
CA TRP A 122 21.43 9.72 -6.73
C TRP A 122 22.66 9.50 -7.61
N ARG A 123 22.87 10.35 -8.63
CA ARG A 123 24.07 10.26 -9.47
C ARG A 123 25.35 10.56 -8.69
N VAL A 124 25.36 11.59 -7.84
CA VAL A 124 26.52 11.94 -6.99
C VAL A 124 26.84 10.80 -6.00
N PHE A 125 25.83 10.25 -5.33
CA PHE A 125 26.02 9.14 -4.39
C PHE A 125 26.43 7.83 -5.08
N ARG A 126 26.04 7.61 -6.34
CA ARG A 126 26.47 6.44 -7.12
C ARG A 126 27.91 6.58 -7.63
N SER A 127 28.38 7.80 -7.89
CA SER A 127 29.78 8.07 -8.26
C SER A 127 30.77 7.85 -7.11
N GLY A 128 30.32 7.80 -5.86
CA GLY A 128 31.16 7.43 -4.70
C GLY A 128 31.44 5.93 -4.57
N LYS A 129 30.88 5.09 -5.46
CA LYS A 129 31.13 3.64 -5.54
C LYS A 129 31.72 3.22 -6.88
N ALA A 130 32.59 4.04 -7.47
CA ALA A 130 33.50 3.52 -8.48
C ALA A 130 34.49 2.56 -7.78
N PRO A 131 34.58 1.28 -8.18
CA PRO A 131 35.64 0.41 -7.69
C PRO A 131 36.97 1.00 -8.14
N ALA A 132 37.91 1.14 -7.20
CA ALA A 132 39.30 1.42 -7.51
C ALA A 132 39.87 0.21 -8.26
N ASP A 133 40.20 0.39 -9.53
CA ASP A 133 41.24 -0.35 -10.23
C ASP A 133 42.56 0.44 -10.22
#